data_AF-X5S6F5-F1
#
_entry.id   AF-X5S6F5-F1
#
_cell.length_a   1.000
_cell.length_b   1.000
_cell.length_c   1.000
_cell.angle_alpha   90.00
_cell.angle_beta   90.00
_cell.angle_gamma   90.00
#
_symmetry.space_group_name_H-M   'P 1'
#
loop_
_entity.id
_entity.type
_entity.pdbx_description
1 polymer ?
#
loop_
_entity_poly.entity_id
_entity_poly.type
_entity_poly.pdbx_seq_one_letter_code
_entity_poly.pdbx_strand_id
1 'polypeptide(L)'
;MDALDLLRSLFVYQAWANGELLQKLAGLDQQEHVDQRHTANRLINHNLVVSKIFAAHLSGTRHGYASDNTEDTPALDELSADVAAMDRWYLDYIEAVSPKLMSEPVPFTFTDGDRAMMSRKEMLTHVVTHGGYHRGEIGRILMQIGIAPPWDAFAVHLHHAEPCAGCRCASGLALRGLHPLASKGPRLPGRRIPRSFVSHFRLASLAPKLAISFLVGETSDTTGCPFNCCLSWLPSTHSQYTSKKLAFNLVLFPRPLG
;
A
#
# COMPACT_ATOMS: atom_id res chain seq x y z
N MET A 1 14.27 -2.91 13.16
CA MET A 1 13.59 -3.65 12.09
C MET A 1 14.61 -3.87 11.01
N ASP A 2 15.02 -5.11 10.80
CA ASP A 2 15.88 -5.42 9.67
C ASP A 2 15.06 -5.45 8.36
N ALA A 3 15.72 -5.59 7.21
CA ALA A 3 15.03 -5.59 5.92
C ALA A 3 14.06 -6.78 5.76
N LEU A 4 14.33 -7.91 6.41
CA LEU A 4 13.48 -9.10 6.35
C LEU A 4 12.20 -8.88 7.17
N ASP A 5 12.31 -8.28 8.35
CA ASP A 5 11.17 -7.91 9.19
C ASP A 5 10.25 -6.90 8.49
N LEU A 6 10.82 -5.92 7.78
CA LEU A 6 10.04 -4.97 7.00
C LEU A 6 9.30 -5.68 5.85
N LEU A 7 9.99 -6.53 5.09
CA LEU A 7 9.36 -7.30 4.01
C LEU A 7 8.25 -8.22 4.54
N ARG A 8 8.49 -8.92 5.66
CA ARG A 8 7.46 -9.71 6.34
C ARG A 8 6.24 -8.85 6.66
N SER A 9 6.45 -7.70 7.28
CA SER A 9 5.36 -6.76 7.62
C SER A 9 4.59 -6.29 6.39
N LEU A 10 5.31 -6.01 5.30
CA LEU A 10 4.72 -5.58 4.02
C LEU A 10 3.89 -6.68 3.35
N PHE A 11 4.29 -7.95 3.41
CA PHE A 11 3.51 -9.05 2.85
C PHE A 11 2.31 -9.45 3.72
N VAL A 12 2.42 -9.32 5.05
CA VAL A 12 1.24 -9.43 5.94
C VAL A 12 0.24 -8.32 5.62
N TYR A 13 0.71 -7.09 5.43
CA TYR A 13 -0.11 -5.97 4.97
C TYR A 13 -0.74 -6.24 3.59
N GLN A 14 0.04 -6.74 2.63
CA GLN A 14 -0.46 -7.05 1.30
C GLN A 14 -1.62 -8.05 1.36
N ALA A 15 -1.45 -9.15 2.11
CA ALA A 15 -2.48 -10.17 2.26
C ALA A 15 -3.77 -9.59 2.90
N TRP A 16 -3.62 -8.74 3.92
CA TRP A 16 -4.74 -8.03 4.53
C TRP A 16 -5.45 -7.10 3.53
N ALA A 17 -4.69 -6.24 2.83
CA ALA A 17 -5.25 -5.26 1.91
C ALA A 17 -5.92 -5.91 0.68
N ASN A 18 -5.34 -7.00 0.17
CA ASN A 18 -5.95 -7.83 -0.87
C ASN A 18 -7.28 -8.41 -0.38
N GLY A 19 -7.31 -8.96 0.84
CA GLY A 19 -8.52 -9.50 1.46
C GLY A 19 -9.64 -8.47 1.60
N GLU A 20 -9.33 -7.28 2.12
CA GLU A 20 -10.29 -6.17 2.26
C GLU A 20 -10.86 -5.74 0.89
N LEU A 21 -10.01 -5.65 -0.13
CA LEU A 21 -10.44 -5.28 -1.49
C LEU A 21 -11.32 -6.34 -2.13
N LEU A 22 -10.92 -7.61 -2.06
CA LEU A 22 -11.69 -8.71 -2.64
C LEU A 22 -13.05 -8.85 -1.94
N GLN A 23 -13.09 -8.74 -0.61
CA GLN A 23 -14.33 -8.75 0.15
C GLN A 23 -15.24 -7.58 -0.26
N LYS A 24 -14.68 -6.37 -0.43
CA LYS A 24 -15.44 -5.21 -0.88
C LYS A 24 -16.07 -5.43 -2.25
N LEU A 25 -15.30 -5.99 -3.20
CA LEU A 25 -15.78 -6.27 -4.56
C LEU A 25 -16.82 -7.38 -4.60
N ALA A 26 -16.68 -8.41 -3.75
CA ALA A 26 -17.62 -9.52 -3.65
C ALA A 26 -18.99 -9.07 -3.09
N GLY A 27 -19.01 -8.00 -2.29
CA GLY A 27 -20.24 -7.42 -1.74
C GLY A 27 -21.01 -6.49 -2.69
N LEU A 28 -20.51 -6.26 -3.91
CA LEU A 28 -21.20 -5.41 -4.89
C LEU A 28 -22.30 -6.18 -5.62
N ASP A 29 -23.37 -5.47 -6.00
CA ASP A 29 -24.38 -6.05 -6.90
C ASP A 29 -23.73 -6.42 -8.25
N GLN A 30 -23.93 -7.66 -8.68
CA GLN A 30 -23.33 -8.15 -9.92
C GLN A 30 -23.97 -7.56 -11.18
N GLN A 31 -25.17 -7.00 -11.06
CA GLN A 31 -25.90 -6.38 -12.17
C GLN A 31 -25.56 -4.90 -12.35
N GLU A 32 -24.91 -4.28 -11.36
CA GLU A 32 -24.48 -2.88 -11.43
C GLU A 32 -23.00 -2.77 -11.82
N HIS A 33 -22.66 -1.66 -12.49
CA HIS A 33 -21.28 -1.27 -12.80
C HIS A 33 -20.44 -2.37 -13.48
N VAL A 34 -21.04 -3.13 -14.40
CA VAL A 34 -20.45 -4.30 -15.05
C VAL A 34 -19.07 -4.01 -15.65
N ASP A 35 -18.91 -2.90 -16.37
CA ASP A 35 -17.65 -2.50 -16.99
C ASP A 35 -16.56 -2.15 -15.97
N GLN A 36 -16.92 -1.44 -14.90
CA GLN A 36 -15.99 -1.08 -13.83
C GLN A 36 -15.56 -2.29 -13.02
N ARG A 37 -16.49 -3.22 -12.74
CA ARG A 37 -16.19 -4.50 -12.09
C ARG A 37 -15.29 -5.37 -12.97
N HIS A 38 -15.58 -5.47 -14.26
CA HIS A 38 -14.72 -6.18 -15.20
C HIS A 38 -13.30 -5.57 -15.24
N THR A 39 -13.20 -4.24 -15.28
CA THR A 39 -11.91 -3.54 -15.24
C THR A 39 -11.16 -3.79 -13.92
N ALA A 40 -11.85 -3.80 -12.79
CA ALA A 40 -11.25 -4.15 -11.50
C ALA A 40 -10.72 -5.59 -11.48
N ASN A 41 -11.50 -6.55 -11.99
CA ASN A 41 -11.06 -7.95 -12.11
C ASN A 41 -9.85 -8.09 -13.04
N ARG A 42 -9.78 -7.30 -14.13
CA ARG A 42 -8.60 -7.26 -15.01
C ARG A 42 -7.35 -6.80 -14.29
N LEU A 43 -7.44 -5.76 -13.47
CA LEU A 43 -6.32 -5.26 -12.67
C LEU A 43 -5.88 -6.26 -11.60
N ILE A 44 -6.82 -6.92 -10.92
CA ILE A 44 -6.52 -8.00 -9.96
C ILE A 44 -5.78 -9.14 -10.67
N ASN A 45 -6.31 -9.59 -11.80
CA ASN A 45 -5.71 -10.67 -12.57
C ASN A 45 -4.31 -10.33 -13.07
N HIS A 46 -4.11 -9.12 -13.59
CA HIS A 46 -2.78 -8.65 -13.98
C HIS A 46 -1.79 -8.70 -12.81
N ASN A 47 -2.19 -8.16 -11.65
CA ASN A 47 -1.33 -8.18 -10.47
C ASN A 47 -1.04 -9.62 -9.97
N LEU A 48 -2.02 -10.52 -10.05
CA LEU A 48 -1.85 -11.94 -9.75
C LEU A 48 -0.87 -12.62 -10.70
N VAL A 49 -0.96 -12.36 -12.02
CA VAL A 49 -0.04 -12.90 -13.02
C VAL A 49 1.37 -12.41 -12.79
N VAL A 50 1.58 -11.11 -12.57
CA VAL A 50 2.89 -10.54 -12.21
C VAL A 50 3.44 -11.21 -10.94
N SER A 51 2.60 -11.37 -9.92
CA SER A 51 2.97 -12.06 -8.68
C SER A 51 3.41 -13.52 -8.92
N LYS A 52 2.69 -14.27 -9.79
CA LYS A 52 3.05 -15.64 -10.18
C LYS A 52 4.37 -15.69 -10.98
N ILE A 53 4.63 -14.73 -11.85
CA ILE A 53 5.87 -14.63 -12.63
C ILE A 53 7.07 -14.43 -11.69
N PHE A 54 6.99 -13.46 -10.77
CA PHE A 54 8.07 -13.21 -9.81
C PHE A 54 8.27 -14.36 -8.83
N ALA A 55 7.20 -15.03 -8.39
CA ALA A 55 7.30 -16.25 -7.57
C ALA A 55 8.09 -17.35 -8.28
N ALA A 56 7.85 -17.55 -9.58
CA ALA A 56 8.60 -18.51 -10.38
C ALA A 56 10.09 -18.12 -10.51
N HIS A 57 10.41 -16.83 -10.73
CA HIS A 57 11.79 -16.35 -10.76
C HIS A 57 12.50 -16.55 -9.43
N LEU A 58 11.85 -16.23 -8.31
CA LEU A 58 12.36 -16.49 -6.96
C LEU A 58 12.60 -18.00 -6.73
N SER A 59 11.77 -18.86 -7.31
CA SER A 59 11.90 -20.31 -7.18
C SER A 59 12.85 -20.95 -8.19
N GLY A 60 13.38 -20.20 -9.16
CA GLY A 60 14.16 -20.74 -10.28
C GLY A 60 13.36 -21.67 -11.20
N THR A 61 12.04 -21.49 -11.28
CA THR A 61 11.13 -22.30 -12.11
C THR A 61 10.60 -21.51 -13.31
N ARG A 62 10.04 -22.20 -14.30
CA ARG A 62 9.42 -21.56 -15.48
C ARG A 62 8.01 -21.08 -15.14
N HIS A 63 7.71 -19.80 -15.36
CA HIS A 63 6.38 -19.23 -15.10
C HIS A 63 5.31 -19.57 -16.15
N GLY A 64 5.71 -19.86 -17.39
CA GLY A 64 4.79 -20.30 -18.46
C GLY A 64 3.95 -19.19 -19.14
N TYR A 65 3.93 -17.98 -18.61
CA TYR A 65 3.26 -16.82 -19.23
C TYR A 65 4.00 -16.25 -20.44
N ALA A 66 3.25 -15.92 -21.50
CA ALA A 66 3.75 -15.17 -22.65
C ALA A 66 3.54 -13.65 -22.52
N SER A 67 2.70 -13.21 -21.58
CA SER A 67 2.39 -11.81 -21.27
C SER A 67 2.04 -11.69 -19.79
N ASP A 68 2.16 -10.48 -19.25
CA ASP A 68 1.70 -10.12 -17.89
C ASP A 68 0.18 -9.93 -17.81
N ASN A 69 -0.53 -10.09 -18.93
CA ASN A 69 -1.98 -10.11 -19.02
C ASN A 69 -2.43 -11.42 -19.69
N THR A 70 -3.53 -11.99 -19.19
CA THR A 70 -4.20 -13.12 -19.83
C THR A 70 -5.27 -12.63 -20.80
N GLU A 71 -5.58 -13.44 -21.81
CA GLU A 71 -6.65 -13.16 -22.77
C GLU A 71 -8.01 -13.04 -22.05
N ASP A 72 -8.39 -14.08 -21.30
CA ASP A 72 -9.66 -14.11 -20.56
C ASP A 72 -9.55 -13.48 -19.17
N THR A 73 -10.65 -12.88 -18.71
CA THR A 73 -10.86 -12.35 -17.35
C THR A 73 -11.51 -13.40 -16.47
N PRO A 74 -10.76 -14.02 -15.53
CA PRO A 74 -11.38 -14.94 -14.58
C PRO A 74 -12.41 -14.23 -13.70
N ALA A 75 -13.34 -15.01 -13.17
CA ALA A 75 -14.35 -14.51 -12.25
C ALA A 75 -13.71 -14.10 -10.90
N LEU A 76 -14.39 -13.23 -10.15
CA LEU A 76 -13.82 -12.67 -8.91
C LEU A 76 -13.57 -13.75 -7.84
N ASP A 77 -14.39 -14.80 -7.78
CA ASP A 77 -14.24 -15.92 -6.85
C ASP A 77 -12.99 -16.76 -7.16
N GLU A 78 -12.75 -17.06 -8.43
CA GLU A 78 -11.51 -17.72 -8.90
C GLU A 78 -10.28 -16.86 -8.59
N LEU A 79 -10.33 -15.57 -8.91
CA LEU A 79 -9.26 -14.62 -8.59
C LEU A 79 -9.02 -14.53 -7.08
N SER A 80 -10.08 -14.54 -6.27
CA SER A 80 -9.96 -14.43 -4.82
C SER A 80 -9.22 -15.63 -4.22
N ALA A 81 -9.54 -16.84 -4.67
CA ALA A 81 -8.86 -18.05 -4.24
C ALA A 81 -7.38 -18.04 -4.62
N ASP A 82 -7.07 -17.65 -5.86
CA ASP A 82 -5.70 -17.60 -6.37
C ASP A 82 -4.85 -16.52 -5.70
N VAL A 83 -5.42 -15.33 -5.45
CA VAL A 83 -4.73 -14.26 -4.72
C VAL A 83 -4.40 -14.70 -3.29
N ALA A 84 -5.35 -15.31 -2.58
CA ALA A 84 -5.10 -15.82 -1.23
C ALA A 84 -4.02 -16.92 -1.21
N ALA A 85 -4.01 -17.81 -2.21
CA ALA A 85 -2.96 -18.82 -2.35
C ALA A 85 -1.58 -18.19 -2.62
N MET A 86 -1.54 -17.13 -3.45
CA MET A 86 -0.30 -16.42 -3.75
C MET A 86 0.23 -15.63 -2.56
N ASP A 87 -0.65 -14.95 -1.81
CA ASP A 87 -0.27 -14.25 -0.59
C ASP A 87 0.30 -15.22 0.46
N ARG A 88 -0.31 -16.40 0.62
CA ARG A 88 0.25 -17.48 1.46
C ARG A 88 1.62 -17.91 0.96
N TRP A 89 1.78 -18.14 -0.34
CA TRP A 89 3.06 -18.56 -0.92
C TRP A 89 4.18 -17.56 -0.61
N TYR A 90 3.94 -16.26 -0.74
CA TYR A 90 4.95 -15.24 -0.44
C TYR A 90 5.29 -15.15 1.05
N LEU A 91 4.30 -15.30 1.93
CA LEU A 91 4.54 -15.36 3.37
C LEU A 91 5.42 -16.56 3.72
N ASP A 92 5.09 -17.74 3.19
CA ASP A 92 5.88 -18.97 3.42
C ASP A 92 7.30 -18.84 2.85
N TYR A 93 7.45 -18.21 1.68
CA TYR A 93 8.75 -17.93 1.06
C TYR A 93 9.62 -17.02 1.94
N ILE A 94 9.04 -15.95 2.50
CA ILE A 94 9.75 -15.01 3.39
C ILE A 94 10.22 -15.67 4.68
N GLU A 95 9.43 -16.58 5.24
CA GLU A 95 9.85 -17.34 6.44
C GLU A 95 10.94 -18.38 6.13
N ALA A 96 10.93 -18.96 4.94
CA ALA A 96 11.87 -20.02 4.57
C ALA A 96 13.22 -19.49 4.07
N VAL A 97 13.25 -18.33 3.41
CA VAL A 97 14.46 -17.83 2.76
C VAL A 97 15.47 -17.30 3.79
N SER A 98 16.72 -17.73 3.67
CA SER A 98 17.75 -17.25 4.60
C SER A 98 18.05 -15.77 4.37
N PRO A 99 18.33 -14.97 5.43
CA PRO A 99 18.68 -13.56 5.29
C PRO A 99 19.86 -13.29 4.34
N LYS A 100 20.80 -14.24 4.23
CA LYS A 100 21.97 -14.14 3.35
C LYS A 100 21.59 -14.14 1.86
N LEU A 101 20.53 -14.85 1.49
CA LEU A 101 20.07 -14.93 0.10
C LEU A 101 19.29 -13.68 -0.33
N MET A 102 18.81 -12.85 0.60
CA MET A 102 17.98 -11.69 0.23
C MET A 102 18.67 -10.68 -0.70
N SER A 103 20.00 -10.61 -0.66
CA SER A 103 20.80 -9.75 -1.56
C SER A 103 21.42 -10.51 -2.74
N GLU A 104 21.11 -11.80 -2.90
CA GLU A 104 21.53 -12.60 -4.05
C GLU A 104 20.91 -12.04 -5.34
N PRO A 105 21.71 -11.70 -6.37
CA PRO A 105 21.19 -11.29 -7.66
C PRO A 105 20.57 -12.48 -8.40
N VAL A 106 19.32 -12.33 -8.82
CA VAL A 106 18.58 -13.31 -9.61
C VAL A 106 18.43 -12.78 -11.04
N PRO A 107 19.09 -13.41 -12.03
CA PRO A 107 18.83 -13.10 -13.43
C PRO A 107 17.47 -13.66 -13.84
N PHE A 108 16.71 -12.88 -14.61
CA PHE A 108 15.43 -13.30 -15.15
C PHE A 108 15.18 -12.68 -16.53
N THR A 109 14.07 -13.05 -17.14
CA THR A 109 13.66 -12.55 -18.45
C THR A 109 12.22 -12.11 -18.35
N PHE A 110 11.95 -10.87 -18.76
CA PHE A 110 10.60 -10.34 -18.85
C PHE A 110 9.79 -11.09 -19.90
N THR A 111 8.47 -10.96 -19.85
CA THR A 111 7.57 -11.60 -20.82
C THR A 111 7.75 -11.09 -22.25
N ASP A 112 8.34 -9.91 -22.43
CA ASP A 112 8.72 -9.35 -23.74
C ASP A 112 10.11 -9.81 -24.25
N GLY A 113 10.82 -10.61 -23.46
CA GLY A 113 12.11 -11.19 -23.81
C GLY A 113 13.33 -10.42 -23.29
N ASP A 114 13.15 -9.25 -22.70
CA ASP A 114 14.26 -8.47 -22.16
C ASP A 114 14.86 -9.14 -20.92
N ARG A 115 16.20 -9.15 -20.84
CA ARG A 115 16.93 -9.75 -19.72
C ARG A 115 17.11 -8.71 -18.62
N ALA A 116 16.85 -9.12 -17.40
CA ALA A 116 17.02 -8.27 -16.22
C ALA A 116 17.68 -9.04 -15.08
N MET A 117 18.09 -8.30 -14.07
CA MET A 117 18.68 -8.83 -12.85
C MET A 117 18.20 -7.99 -11.67
N MET A 118 17.67 -8.66 -10.66
CA MET A 118 17.24 -8.04 -9.41
C MET A 118 17.63 -8.95 -8.26
N SER A 119 17.99 -8.38 -7.12
CA SER A 119 18.10 -9.15 -5.89
C SER A 119 16.73 -9.65 -5.44
N ARG A 120 16.70 -10.72 -4.64
CA ARG A 120 15.45 -11.28 -4.11
C ARG A 120 14.62 -10.22 -3.35
N LYS A 121 15.27 -9.38 -2.55
CA LYS A 121 14.59 -8.28 -1.84
C LYS A 121 14.01 -7.22 -2.79
N GLU A 122 14.67 -6.93 -3.91
CA GLU A 122 14.14 -6.01 -4.93
C GLU A 122 12.93 -6.61 -5.64
N MET A 123 12.96 -7.91 -5.96
CA MET A 123 11.81 -8.61 -6.54
C MET A 123 10.60 -8.59 -5.60
N LEU A 124 10.82 -8.92 -4.32
CA LEU A 124 9.78 -8.87 -3.28
C LEU A 124 9.22 -7.45 -3.11
N THR A 125 10.08 -6.43 -3.09
CA THR A 125 9.68 -5.03 -3.00
C THR A 125 8.87 -4.60 -4.22
N HIS A 126 9.26 -5.05 -5.41
CA HIS A 126 8.52 -4.78 -6.65
C HIS A 126 7.11 -5.37 -6.56
N VAL A 127 6.95 -6.64 -6.15
CA VAL A 127 5.64 -7.28 -6.02
C VAL A 127 4.71 -6.48 -5.09
N VAL A 128 5.19 -6.07 -3.91
CA VAL A 128 4.38 -5.30 -2.95
C VAL A 128 4.00 -3.92 -3.50
N THR A 129 4.96 -3.20 -4.08
CA THR A 129 4.73 -1.84 -4.58
C THR A 129 3.83 -1.84 -5.83
N HIS A 130 3.98 -2.84 -6.71
CA HIS A 130 3.12 -3.08 -7.86
C HIS A 130 1.68 -3.43 -7.44
N GLY A 131 1.52 -4.30 -6.44
CA GLY A 131 0.22 -4.61 -5.86
C GLY A 131 -0.49 -3.39 -5.30
N GLY A 132 0.22 -2.56 -4.52
CA GLY A 132 -0.31 -1.31 -3.99
C GLY A 132 -0.74 -0.32 -5.08
N TYR A 133 0.04 -0.21 -6.17
CA TYR A 133 -0.32 0.63 -7.32
C TYR A 133 -1.66 0.22 -7.93
N HIS A 134 -1.84 -1.05 -8.28
CA HIS A 134 -3.08 -1.52 -8.90
C HIS A 134 -4.28 -1.53 -7.95
N ARG A 135 -4.08 -1.80 -6.65
CA ARG A 135 -5.16 -1.62 -5.67
C ARG A 135 -5.60 -0.16 -5.58
N GLY A 136 -4.67 0.79 -5.67
CA GLY A 136 -4.98 2.22 -5.79
C GLY A 136 -5.81 2.56 -7.04
N GLU A 137 -5.49 1.97 -8.18
CA GLU A 137 -6.28 2.13 -9.41
C GLU A 137 -7.70 1.58 -9.25
N ILE A 138 -7.85 0.40 -8.63
CA ILE A 138 -9.16 -0.17 -8.33
C ILE A 138 -9.92 0.71 -7.33
N GLY A 139 -9.25 1.24 -6.31
CA GLY A 139 -9.85 2.19 -5.38
C GLY A 139 -10.38 3.44 -6.07
N ARG A 140 -9.67 3.95 -7.08
CA ARG A 140 -10.15 5.05 -7.94
C ARG A 140 -11.38 4.65 -8.75
N ILE A 141 -11.42 3.42 -9.28
CA ILE A 141 -12.60 2.90 -10.00
C ILE A 141 -13.82 2.84 -9.07
N LEU A 142 -13.66 2.33 -7.85
CA LEU A 142 -14.75 2.30 -6.84
C LEU A 142 -15.28 3.71 -6.55
N MET A 143 -14.38 4.68 -6.36
CA MET A 143 -14.78 6.07 -6.13
C MET A 143 -15.59 6.67 -7.30
N GLN A 144 -15.26 6.32 -8.55
CA GLN A 144 -15.97 6.81 -9.73
C GLN A 144 -17.41 6.33 -9.82
N ILE A 145 -17.71 5.17 -9.23
CA ILE A 145 -19.06 4.60 -9.16
C ILE A 145 -19.75 4.88 -7.82
N GLY A 146 -19.24 5.83 -7.03
CA GLY A 146 -19.85 6.25 -5.77
C GLY A 146 -19.62 5.29 -4.61
N ILE A 147 -18.67 4.36 -4.73
CA ILE A 147 -18.37 3.36 -3.72
C ILE A 147 -17.08 3.74 -2.99
N ALA A 148 -17.15 3.88 -1.67
CA ALA A 148 -15.97 4.11 -0.86
C ALA A 148 -15.03 2.88 -0.91
N PRO A 149 -13.74 3.05 -1.28
CA PRO A 149 -12.77 1.96 -1.28
C PRO A 149 -12.46 1.51 0.16
N PRO A 150 -11.98 0.26 0.34
CA PRO A 150 -11.51 -0.19 1.64
C PRO A 150 -10.22 0.54 2.06
N TRP A 151 -9.81 0.33 3.31
CA TRP A 151 -8.51 0.80 3.77
C TRP A 151 -7.38 0.02 3.09
N ASP A 152 -6.33 0.73 2.65
CA ASP A 152 -5.13 0.15 2.03
C ASP A 152 -3.84 0.84 2.51
N ALA A 153 -3.91 1.56 3.63
CA ALA A 153 -2.74 2.24 4.17
C ALA A 153 -1.96 1.30 5.10
N PHE A 154 -0.64 1.17 4.86
CA PHE A 154 0.24 0.38 5.73
C PHE A 154 0.18 0.85 7.19
N ALA A 155 0.08 2.17 7.43
CA ALA A 155 -0.07 2.71 8.79
C ALA A 155 -1.39 2.28 9.47
N VAL A 156 -2.48 2.15 8.70
CA VAL A 156 -3.75 1.64 9.21
C VAL A 156 -3.58 0.17 9.58
N HIS A 157 -2.99 -0.65 8.71
CA HIS A 157 -2.70 -2.05 9.01
C HIS A 157 -1.91 -2.22 10.32
N LEU A 158 -0.81 -1.48 10.49
CA LEU A 158 0.00 -1.53 11.71
C LEU A 158 -0.79 -1.14 12.96
N HIS A 159 -1.67 -0.12 12.86
CA HIS A 159 -2.51 0.31 13.97
C HIS A 159 -3.53 -0.77 14.38
N HIS A 160 -4.11 -1.47 13.41
CA HIS A 160 -5.07 -2.56 13.66
C HIS A 160 -4.39 -3.83 14.18
N ALA A 161 -3.21 -4.19 13.65
CA ALA A 161 -2.46 -5.37 14.05
C ALA A 161 -1.81 -5.20 15.44
N GLU A 162 -1.44 -3.98 15.80
CA GLU A 162 -0.84 -3.64 17.09
C GLU A 162 -1.61 -2.50 17.79
N PRO A 163 -2.80 -2.74 18.37
CA PRO A 163 -3.59 -1.70 19.04
C PRO A 163 -2.81 -0.96 20.15
N CYS A 164 -1.81 -1.63 20.73
CA CYS A 164 -0.96 -1.13 21.80
C CYS A 164 0.31 -0.41 21.32
N ALA A 165 0.64 -0.36 20.02
CA ALA A 165 1.87 0.31 19.54
C ALA A 165 1.84 1.84 19.69
N GLY A 166 0.65 2.43 19.84
CA GLY A 166 0.47 3.82 20.29
C GLY A 166 0.81 4.05 21.76
N CYS A 167 0.90 2.97 22.56
CA CYS A 167 1.42 2.95 23.92
C CYS A 167 2.76 2.21 23.95
N ARG A 168 3.79 2.74 23.29
CA ARG A 168 5.17 2.44 23.71
C ARG A 168 5.45 3.13 25.05
N CYS A 169 4.75 2.72 26.11
CA CYS A 169 5.24 2.94 27.46
C CYS A 169 6.50 2.10 27.60
N ALA A 170 7.64 2.77 27.71
CA ALA A 170 8.90 2.15 28.06
C ALA A 170 8.68 1.22 29.26
N SER A 171 8.76 -0.09 29.03
CA SER A 171 8.84 -1.07 30.10
C SER A 171 10.22 -0.92 30.72
N GLY A 172 10.33 0.00 31.68
CA GLY A 172 11.60 0.40 32.25
C GLY A 172 11.44 1.40 33.38
N LEU A 173 10.65 1.06 34.40
CA LEU A 173 10.99 1.32 35.81
C LEU A 173 9.97 0.59 36.69
N ALA A 174 10.45 -0.40 37.43
CA ALA A 174 9.70 -0.99 38.52
C ALA A 174 9.41 0.10 39.58
N LEU A 175 8.14 0.43 39.80
CA LEU A 175 7.71 1.07 41.03
C LEU A 175 6.91 0.05 41.84
N ARG A 176 7.62 -0.53 42.81
CA ARG A 176 7.05 -1.23 43.94
C ARG A 176 6.04 -0.32 44.64
N GLY A 177 4.82 -0.85 44.77
CA GLY A 177 3.95 -0.74 45.94
C GLY A 177 3.52 0.65 46.39
N LEU A 178 2.24 0.97 46.19
CA LEU A 178 1.45 1.73 47.16
C LEU A 178 0.01 1.19 47.15
N HIS A 179 -0.43 0.70 48.31
CA HIS A 179 -1.79 0.23 48.59
C HIS A 179 -2.84 1.35 48.46
N PRO A 180 -4.10 1.04 48.10
CA PRO A 180 -5.18 2.01 48.17
C PRO A 180 -5.74 2.10 49.59
N LEU A 181 -5.56 3.25 50.25
CA LEU A 181 -6.33 3.61 51.45
C LEU A 181 -7.69 4.18 51.03
N ALA A 182 -8.75 3.51 51.45
CA ALA A 182 -10.11 4.00 51.39
C ALA A 182 -10.32 5.13 52.42
N SER A 183 -10.98 6.22 52.01
CA SER A 183 -11.62 7.14 52.96
C SER A 183 -12.94 7.68 52.39
N LYS A 184 -13.92 7.77 53.29
CA LYS A 184 -15.33 8.07 53.05
C LYS A 184 -15.62 9.58 53.15
N GLY A 185 -16.44 10.10 52.22
CA GLY A 185 -17.42 11.19 52.40
C GLY A 185 -16.89 12.64 52.46
N PRO A 186 -17.76 13.68 52.38
CA PRO A 186 -19.23 13.66 52.43
C PRO A 186 -19.95 14.32 51.22
N ARG A 187 -21.28 14.10 51.17
CA ARG A 187 -22.26 14.67 50.22
C ARG A 187 -22.39 16.19 50.34
N LEU A 188 -22.58 16.86 49.21
CA LEU A 188 -23.11 18.23 49.13
C LEU A 188 -24.52 18.25 48.50
N PRO A 189 -25.42 19.15 48.94
CA PRO A 189 -26.84 19.15 48.58
C PRO A 189 -27.11 19.85 47.24
N GLY A 190 -28.21 19.44 46.62
CA GLY A 190 -28.61 19.84 45.27
C GLY A 190 -28.92 21.32 45.07
N ARG A 191 -28.74 21.77 43.83
CA ARG A 191 -29.36 22.98 43.29
C ARG A 191 -29.99 22.70 41.92
N ARG A 192 -31.15 23.35 41.74
CA ARG A 192 -32.14 23.17 40.67
C ARG A 192 -31.65 23.70 39.32
N ILE A 193 -32.11 23.03 38.28
CA ILE A 193 -32.07 23.45 36.88
C ILE A 193 -33.17 24.50 36.62
N PRO A 194 -32.88 25.60 35.92
CA PRO A 194 -33.90 26.34 35.17
C PRO A 194 -33.88 25.98 33.69
N ARG A 195 -35.06 25.78 33.12
CA ARG A 195 -35.31 25.65 31.68
C ARG A 195 -35.37 27.02 31.00
N SER A 196 -35.12 26.99 29.69
CA SER A 196 -35.44 27.97 28.63
C SER A 196 -34.31 28.89 28.16
N PHE A 197 -33.83 28.67 26.94
CA PHE A 197 -34.07 29.60 25.83
C PHE A 197 -33.85 28.89 24.48
N VAL A 198 -34.82 29.08 23.59
CA VAL A 198 -34.78 28.71 22.16
C VAL A 198 -34.23 29.91 21.40
N SER A 199 -33.26 29.74 20.51
CA SER A 199 -33.26 30.47 19.22
C SER A 199 -32.22 29.93 18.22
N HIS A 200 -32.73 29.51 17.07
CA HIS A 200 -32.20 29.68 15.71
C HIS A 200 -30.70 29.91 15.52
N PHE A 201 -30.00 28.91 14.98
CA PHE A 201 -28.81 29.14 14.15
C PHE A 201 -29.13 28.84 12.69
N ARG A 202 -29.04 29.89 11.86
CA ARG A 202 -29.03 29.82 10.40
C ARG A 202 -27.80 29.07 9.94
N LEU A 203 -27.99 28.12 9.01
CA LEU A 203 -26.94 27.52 8.20
C LEU A 203 -26.38 28.59 7.24
N ALA A 204 -25.13 29.02 7.48
CA ALA A 204 -24.32 29.70 6.48
C ALA A 204 -23.32 28.68 5.93
N SER A 205 -23.51 28.34 4.66
CA SER A 205 -22.59 27.56 3.83
C SER A 205 -21.29 28.34 3.63
N LEU A 206 -20.15 27.75 3.98
CA LEU A 206 -18.82 28.22 3.62
C LEU A 206 -17.96 27.03 3.22
N ALA A 207 -17.77 26.86 1.92
CA ALA A 207 -16.73 26.02 1.34
C ALA A 207 -15.36 26.73 1.47
N PRO A 208 -14.28 26.06 1.88
CA PRO A 208 -12.94 26.63 1.79
C PRO A 208 -12.35 26.33 0.40
N LYS A 209 -12.13 27.38 -0.39
CA LYS A 209 -11.15 27.40 -1.48
C LYS A 209 -9.75 27.49 -0.85
N LEU A 210 -8.98 26.42 -0.89
CA LEU A 210 -7.54 26.46 -0.62
C LEU A 210 -6.81 26.72 -1.93
N ALA A 211 -6.41 27.97 -2.13
CA ALA A 211 -5.38 28.36 -3.10
C ALA A 211 -4.04 28.35 -2.35
N ILE A 212 -3.13 27.45 -2.75
CA ILE A 212 -1.74 27.46 -2.28
C ILE A 212 -0.96 28.31 -3.29
N SER A 213 -0.62 29.53 -2.89
CA SER A 213 0.39 30.34 -3.57
C SER A 213 1.78 29.88 -3.13
N PHE A 214 2.62 29.45 -4.08
CA PHE A 214 4.05 29.31 -3.85
C PHE A 214 4.70 30.71 -3.91
N LEU A 215 5.24 31.15 -2.77
CA LEU A 215 6.20 32.25 -2.72
C LEU A 215 7.59 31.65 -3.00
N VAL A 216 8.15 32.00 -4.16
CA VAL A 216 9.58 31.82 -4.44
C VAL A 216 10.32 32.93 -3.70
N GLY A 217 11.05 32.57 -2.64
CA GLY A 217 11.99 33.45 -1.96
C GLY A 217 13.41 33.05 -2.36
N GLU A 218 14.04 33.86 -3.21
CA GLU A 218 15.49 33.87 -3.39
C GLU A 218 16.14 34.60 -2.22
N THR A 219 17.07 33.95 -1.52
CA THR A 219 18.12 34.67 -0.78
C THR A 219 19.43 33.91 -0.90
N SER A 220 20.37 34.52 -1.61
CA SER A 220 21.80 34.28 -1.52
C SER A 220 22.31 34.72 -0.14
N ASP A 221 23.06 33.88 0.58
CA ASP A 221 24.41 34.28 0.99
C ASP A 221 25.27 33.10 1.47
N THR A 222 26.56 33.25 1.21
CA THR A 222 27.65 32.32 1.47
C THR A 222 28.18 32.40 2.90
N THR A 223 28.66 31.29 3.47
CA THR A 223 29.97 31.11 4.17
C THR A 223 29.95 29.93 5.16
N GLY A 224 30.98 29.06 5.10
CA GLY A 224 31.41 28.23 6.25
C GLY A 224 31.44 26.70 6.09
N CYS A 225 32.41 26.17 5.31
CA CYS A 225 33.34 25.03 5.58
C CYS A 225 32.90 23.74 6.34
N PRO A 226 33.67 22.62 6.25
CA PRO A 226 34.08 21.80 5.11
C PRO A 226 33.63 20.33 5.28
N PHE A 227 33.54 19.54 4.21
CA PHE A 227 34.11 18.17 4.17
C PHE A 227 34.04 17.66 2.74
N ASN A 228 35.21 17.68 2.12
CA ASN A 228 35.52 17.10 0.82
C ASN A 228 35.79 15.61 1.05
N CYS A 229 35.02 14.72 0.43
CA CYS A 229 35.48 13.37 0.05
C CYS A 229 34.40 12.65 -0.76
N CYS A 230 34.85 12.06 -1.87
CA CYS A 230 34.14 11.11 -2.75
C CYS A 230 33.31 11.68 -3.91
N LEU A 231 33.93 12.56 -4.70
CA LEU A 231 33.73 12.62 -6.15
C LEU A 231 34.92 11.92 -6.84
N SER A 232 34.82 10.61 -7.02
CA SER A 232 35.52 9.92 -8.11
C SER A 232 34.90 8.52 -8.26
N TRP A 233 34.14 8.34 -9.33
CA TRP A 233 34.08 7.16 -10.20
C TRP A 233 32.84 7.27 -11.09
N LEU A 234 33.04 7.96 -12.21
CA LEU A 234 32.27 7.73 -13.44
C LEU A 234 33.23 7.03 -14.41
N PRO A 235 32.78 5.98 -15.09
CA PRO A 235 33.11 5.80 -16.48
C PRO A 235 31.86 6.03 -17.32
N SER A 236 31.96 7.05 -18.17
CA SER A 236 31.15 7.28 -19.34
C SER A 236 31.27 6.10 -20.33
N THR A 237 30.16 5.40 -20.58
CA THR A 237 29.91 4.83 -21.90
C THR A 237 28.44 5.06 -22.25
N HIS A 238 28.25 5.69 -23.42
CA HIS A 238 26.96 5.82 -24.07
C HIS A 238 26.34 4.43 -24.27
N SER A 239 25.26 4.14 -23.54
CA SER A 239 24.24 3.21 -24.01
C SER A 239 22.92 3.96 -23.99
N GLN A 240 22.41 4.26 -25.18
CA GLN A 240 21.07 4.77 -25.37
C GLN A 240 20.10 3.66 -24.93
N TYR A 241 19.74 3.64 -23.66
CA TYR A 241 18.55 2.92 -23.20
C TYR A 241 17.33 3.69 -23.71
N THR A 242 16.94 3.43 -24.95
CA THR A 242 15.57 3.69 -25.39
C THR A 242 14.67 2.67 -24.69
N SER A 243 14.36 2.91 -23.42
CA SER A 243 13.37 2.14 -22.69
C SER A 243 11.99 2.46 -23.27
N LYS A 244 11.57 1.68 -24.28
CA LYS A 244 10.16 1.44 -24.51
C LYS A 244 9.83 0.16 -23.75
N LYS A 245 8.89 0.26 -22.80
CA LYS A 245 8.18 -0.84 -22.10
C LYS A 245 8.72 -1.30 -20.73
N LEU A 246 8.62 -0.43 -19.72
CA LEU A 246 7.65 -0.69 -18.66
C LEU A 246 6.48 0.24 -18.95
N ALA A 247 5.60 -0.15 -19.86
CA ALA A 247 4.37 0.57 -20.07
C ALA A 247 3.48 0.25 -18.88
N PHE A 248 3.55 1.10 -17.85
CA PHE A 248 2.41 1.38 -17.01
C PHE A 248 1.23 1.65 -17.96
N ASN A 249 0.35 0.66 -18.14
CA ASN A 249 -0.85 0.82 -18.94
C ASN A 249 -1.79 1.77 -18.20
N LEU A 250 -1.52 3.07 -18.31
CA LEU A 250 -2.54 4.08 -18.11
C LEU A 250 -3.62 3.82 -19.16
N VAL A 251 -4.69 3.14 -18.76
CA VAL A 251 -5.96 3.19 -19.48
C VAL A 251 -6.47 4.63 -19.34
N LEU A 252 -6.02 5.50 -20.25
CA LEU A 252 -6.64 6.80 -20.47
C LEU A 252 -8.01 6.54 -21.08
N PHE A 253 -9.06 6.70 -20.27
CA PHE A 253 -10.45 6.64 -20.71
C PHE A 253 -10.69 7.60 -21.90
N PRO A 254 -11.48 7.21 -22.92
CA PRO A 254 -11.97 8.17 -23.89
C PRO A 254 -12.90 9.16 -23.18
N ARG A 255 -12.70 10.47 -23.44
CA ARG A 255 -13.62 11.53 -23.01
C ARG A 255 -15.02 11.23 -23.57
N PRO A 256 -16.11 11.55 -22.85
CA PRO A 256 -17.44 11.52 -23.44
C PRO A 256 -17.47 12.56 -24.57
N LEU A 257 -17.83 12.11 -25.78
CA LEU A 257 -18.28 13.02 -26.82
C LEU A 257 -19.62 13.59 -26.35
N GLY A 258 -19.70 14.92 -26.33
CA GLY A 258 -20.92 15.66 -26.04
C GLY A 258 -21.97 15.54 -27.13
#